data_AF-A0A3B0QU76-F1
#
_entry.id   AF-A0A3B0QU76-F1
#
_cell.length_a   1.000
_cell.length_b   1.000
_cell.length_c   1.000
_cell.angle_alpha   90.00
_cell.angle_beta   90.00
_cell.angle_gamma   90.00
#
_symmetry.space_group_name_H-M   'P 1'
#
loop_
_entity.id
_entity.type
_entity.pdbx_description
1 polymer ?
#
loop_
_entity_poly.entity_id
_entity_poly.type
_entity_poly.pdbx_seq_one_letter_code
_entity_poly.pdbx_strand_id
1 'polypeptide(L)'
;MRVKILRTLLIGVFFSIISMIGVRSALAVPVLQLYIDGAAFDPSTETWVSTESTFDLWVIGAVDKNTARFEESDGSYTGNIIKDVTLAMAFTGSGGTITLTPATTGILSDPSTPGAPVSYESSGALALENPPLAKHGIYPSVWENYSLGDFTLEDSPVGDFADPGTGYVFPTSFPNSGQINVYKVAVTGWESVHFDAFAPLSYGAVPADGPGAYHIAPYSHDAGYNVVPEPGTYILLGSGLLGLFFLRKKLKKA
;
A
#
# COMPACT_ATOMS: atom_id res chain seq x y z
N MET A 1 37.97 25.18 41.68
CA MET A 1 37.43 25.42 40.32
C MET A 1 37.18 24.11 39.55
N ARG A 2 38.14 23.17 39.50
CA ARG A 2 38.03 21.91 38.73
C ARG A 2 36.84 20.99 39.10
N VAL A 3 36.47 20.89 40.38
CA VAL A 3 35.36 20.02 40.84
C VAL A 3 33.98 20.53 40.41
N LYS A 4 33.79 21.86 40.31
CA LYS A 4 32.52 22.46 39.87
C LYS A 4 32.29 22.21 38.37
N ILE A 5 33.33 22.35 37.56
CA ILE A 5 33.29 22.11 36.11
C ILE A 5 32.97 20.64 35.81
N LEU A 6 33.59 19.69 36.53
CA LEU A 6 33.35 18.26 36.33
C LEU A 6 31.90 17.85 36.69
N ARG A 7 31.33 18.42 37.77
CA ARG A 7 29.93 18.17 38.14
C ARG A 7 28.94 18.69 37.09
N THR A 8 29.16 19.89 36.56
CA THR A 8 28.29 20.45 35.52
C THR A 8 28.34 19.61 34.24
N LEU A 9 29.52 19.10 33.86
CA LEU A 9 29.69 18.21 32.71
C LEU A 9 28.97 16.87 32.90
N LEU A 10 29.08 16.25 34.08
CA LEU A 10 28.41 14.98 34.38
C LEU A 10 26.88 15.10 34.38
N ILE A 11 26.35 16.21 34.90
CA ILE A 11 24.90 16.48 34.85
C ILE A 11 24.45 16.66 33.40
N GLY A 12 25.19 17.40 32.58
CA GLY A 12 24.88 17.57 31.16
C GLY A 12 24.87 16.24 30.37
N VAL A 13 25.87 15.38 30.60
CA VAL A 13 25.94 14.05 29.99
C VAL A 13 24.79 13.16 30.45
N PHE A 14 24.44 13.19 31.73
CA PHE A 14 23.31 12.42 32.27
C PHE A 14 21.97 12.84 31.65
N PHE A 15 21.70 14.14 31.50
CA PHE A 15 20.50 14.63 30.83
C PHE A 15 20.47 14.28 29.33
N SER A 16 21.62 14.32 28.64
CA SER A 16 21.72 13.91 27.23
C SER A 16 21.50 12.41 27.04
N ILE A 17 21.98 11.56 27.96
CA ILE A 17 21.74 10.12 27.89
C ILE A 17 20.25 9.81 28.17
N ILE A 18 19.63 10.49 29.12
CA ILE A 18 18.19 10.34 29.40
C ILE A 18 17.33 10.77 28.21
N SER A 19 17.69 11.84 27.49
CA SER A 19 16.91 12.26 26.31
C SER A 19 17.02 11.26 25.15
N MET A 20 18.10 10.47 25.08
CA MET A 20 18.28 9.44 24.05
C MET A 20 17.57 8.11 24.39
N ILE A 21 17.31 7.83 25.67
CA ILE A 21 16.62 6.59 26.10
C ILE A 21 15.10 6.66 25.83
N GLY A 22 14.55 7.84 25.50
CA GLY A 22 13.12 8.08 25.38
C GLY A 22 12.56 8.21 23.96
N VAL A 23 13.34 8.00 22.90
CA VAL A 23 12.81 8.08 21.53
C VAL A 23 11.99 6.83 21.24
N ARG A 24 10.75 6.81 21.73
CA ARG A 24 9.72 5.93 21.17
C ARG A 24 9.44 6.46 19.77
N SER A 25 9.63 5.64 18.75
CA SER A 25 9.12 5.95 17.42
C SER A 25 7.66 6.34 17.57
N ALA A 26 7.31 7.57 17.19
CA ALA A 26 5.92 7.93 17.03
C ALA A 26 5.42 7.10 15.84
N LEU A 27 4.71 5.99 16.11
CA LEU A 27 4.12 5.16 15.07
C LEU A 27 2.97 5.95 14.46
N ALA A 28 3.26 6.65 13.37
CA ALA A 28 2.28 7.43 12.64
C ALA A 28 1.55 6.48 11.68
N VAL A 29 0.49 5.84 12.17
CA VAL A 29 -0.41 5.03 11.33
C VAL A 29 -1.03 5.93 10.25
N PRO A 30 -0.83 5.64 8.95
CA PRO A 30 -1.43 6.43 7.90
C PRO A 30 -2.96 6.40 7.93
N VAL A 31 -3.57 7.51 7.52
CA VAL A 31 -5.04 7.62 7.42
C VAL A 31 -5.59 6.65 6.38
N LEU A 32 -4.87 6.46 5.28
CA LEU A 32 -5.19 5.53 4.20
C LEU A 32 -3.91 4.79 3.83
N GLN A 33 -3.99 3.48 3.59
CA GLN A 33 -2.85 2.64 3.20
C GLN A 33 -3.33 1.39 2.46
N LEU A 34 -2.44 0.76 1.71
CA LEU A 34 -2.65 -0.52 1.05
C LEU A 34 -1.75 -1.61 1.63
N TYR A 35 -2.23 -2.85 1.55
CA TYR A 35 -1.47 -4.04 1.89
C TYR A 35 -1.93 -5.21 1.01
N ILE A 36 -1.02 -6.11 0.65
CA ILE A 36 -1.36 -7.37 -0.01
C ILE A 36 -1.00 -8.52 0.92
N ASP A 37 -1.96 -9.40 1.19
CA ASP A 37 -1.71 -10.59 2.01
C ASP A 37 -0.64 -11.49 1.34
N GLY A 38 0.37 -11.86 2.13
CA GLY A 38 1.48 -12.71 1.69
C GLY A 38 2.49 -12.04 0.77
N ALA A 39 2.33 -10.76 0.45
CA ALA A 39 3.30 -10.02 -0.37
C ALA A 39 4.62 -9.75 0.35
N ALA A 40 5.64 -9.40 -0.42
CA ALA A 40 6.91 -8.91 0.10
C ALA A 40 7.00 -7.39 -0.11
N PHE A 41 7.44 -6.66 0.91
CA PHE A 41 7.70 -5.23 0.76
C PHE A 41 9.00 -5.00 -0.02
N ASP A 42 8.94 -4.19 -1.07
CA ASP A 42 10.10 -3.74 -1.83
C ASP A 42 10.53 -2.35 -1.32
N PRO A 43 11.65 -2.23 -0.58
CA PRO A 43 12.09 -0.94 -0.04
C PRO A 43 12.63 0.03 -1.09
N SER A 44 12.84 -0.42 -2.34
CA SER A 44 13.30 0.44 -3.43
C SER A 44 12.16 1.24 -4.07
N THR A 45 10.98 0.63 -4.13
CA THR A 45 9.74 1.23 -4.62
C THR A 45 8.79 1.63 -3.48
N GLU A 46 9.13 1.22 -2.26
CA GLU A 46 8.34 1.37 -1.04
C GLU A 46 6.92 0.75 -1.15
N THR A 47 6.80 -0.35 -1.91
CA THR A 47 5.51 -0.97 -2.28
C THR A 47 5.39 -2.40 -1.78
N TRP A 48 4.21 -2.84 -1.36
CA TRP A 48 3.89 -4.26 -1.15
C TRP A 48 3.71 -4.98 -2.48
N VAL A 49 4.63 -5.89 -2.84
CA VAL A 49 4.64 -6.56 -4.14
C VAL A 49 4.26 -8.03 -4.04
N SER A 50 3.23 -8.44 -4.78
CA SER A 50 2.89 -9.84 -5.02
C SER A 50 3.34 -10.29 -6.41
N THR A 51 3.75 -11.55 -6.50
CA THR A 51 4.04 -12.24 -7.76
C THR A 51 2.95 -13.25 -8.14
N GLU A 52 1.99 -13.47 -7.24
CA GLU A 52 0.85 -14.34 -7.46
C GLU A 52 -0.20 -13.59 -8.28
N SER A 53 -0.79 -14.24 -9.28
CA SER A 53 -1.84 -13.63 -10.11
C SER A 53 -3.19 -13.54 -9.41
N THR A 54 -3.32 -14.15 -8.23
CA THR A 54 -4.48 -14.02 -7.36
C THR A 54 -4.03 -13.74 -5.94
N PHE A 55 -4.54 -12.68 -5.33
CA PHE A 55 -4.17 -12.24 -3.98
C PHE A 55 -5.29 -11.43 -3.33
N ASP A 56 -5.21 -11.26 -2.02
CA ASP A 56 -6.16 -10.43 -1.28
C ASP A 56 -5.53 -9.05 -1.04
N LEU A 57 -6.08 -8.02 -1.71
CA LEU A 57 -5.70 -6.62 -1.56
C LEU A 57 -6.54 -5.97 -0.46
N TRP A 58 -5.88 -5.31 0.49
CA TRP A 58 -6.51 -4.62 1.60
C TRP A 58 -6.41 -3.13 1.34
N VAL A 59 -7.55 -2.45 1.39
CA VAL A 59 -7.63 -0.99 1.44
C VAL A 59 -8.03 -0.61 2.86
N ILE A 60 -7.14 0.09 3.54
CA ILE A 60 -7.20 0.24 4.99
C ILE A 60 -7.33 1.72 5.31
N GLY A 61 -8.41 2.08 6.01
CA GLY A 61 -8.62 3.43 6.51
C GLY A 61 -8.57 3.48 8.02
N ALA A 62 -7.63 4.27 8.58
CA ALA A 62 -7.61 4.58 10.01
C ALA A 62 -8.68 5.64 10.31
N VAL A 63 -9.89 5.16 10.60
CA VAL A 63 -11.06 5.96 10.96
C VAL A 63 -11.08 6.16 12.48
N ASP A 64 -11.27 7.40 12.91
CA ASP A 64 -11.44 7.73 14.34
C ASP A 64 -12.58 8.72 14.49
N LYS A 65 -13.73 8.23 14.92
CA LYS A 65 -14.95 9.01 15.13
C LYS A 65 -14.82 10.00 16.28
N ASN A 66 -13.87 9.77 17.18
CA ASN A 66 -13.67 10.55 18.39
C ASN A 66 -12.62 11.65 18.21
N THR A 67 -11.72 11.56 17.23
CA THR A 67 -10.95 12.71 16.78
C THR A 67 -11.76 13.51 15.77
N ALA A 68 -12.38 14.58 16.28
CA ALA A 68 -12.92 15.65 15.46
C ALA A 68 -11.84 16.18 14.51
N ARG A 69 -12.06 16.09 13.20
CA ARG A 69 -11.18 16.71 12.20
C ARG A 69 -11.80 17.91 11.50
N PHE A 70 -13.13 17.99 11.47
CA PHE A 70 -13.84 19.06 10.78
C PHE A 70 -15.04 19.51 11.59
N GLU A 71 -15.17 20.83 11.75
CA GLU A 71 -16.41 21.47 12.19
C GLU A 71 -17.31 21.59 10.96
N GLU A 72 -18.46 20.94 11.01
CA GLU A 72 -19.52 21.05 10.02
C GLU A 72 -20.15 22.44 10.06
N SER A 73 -20.87 22.82 8.99
CA SER A 73 -21.52 24.13 8.89
C SER A 73 -22.56 24.43 9.99
N ASP A 74 -23.02 23.40 10.70
CA ASP A 74 -23.95 23.49 11.83
C ASP A 74 -23.25 23.50 13.21
N GLY A 75 -21.91 23.53 13.24
CA GLY A 75 -21.10 23.50 14.46
C GLY A 75 -20.94 22.11 15.07
N SER A 76 -21.44 21.05 14.42
CA SER A 76 -21.15 19.67 14.81
C SER A 76 -19.75 19.27 14.34
N TYR A 77 -19.14 18.29 15.00
CA TYR A 77 -17.89 17.71 14.51
C TYR A 77 -18.19 16.35 13.91
N THR A 78 -17.86 16.17 12.63
CA THR A 78 -17.85 14.82 12.05
C THR A 78 -16.53 14.18 12.44
N GLY A 79 -16.61 13.00 13.02
CA GLY A 79 -15.45 12.16 13.27
C GLY A 79 -14.64 11.93 11.99
N ASN A 80 -13.38 11.51 12.12
CA ASN A 80 -12.47 11.24 11.00
C ASN A 80 -12.94 10.00 10.20
N ILE A 81 -14.01 10.17 9.42
CA ILE A 81 -14.45 9.26 8.36
C ILE A 81 -13.72 9.65 7.06
N ILE A 82 -13.51 8.68 6.18
CA ILE A 82 -12.85 8.90 4.89
C ILE A 82 -13.93 8.74 3.82
N LYS A 83 -14.28 9.85 3.16
CA LYS A 83 -15.33 9.86 2.14
C LYS A 83 -14.76 9.58 0.76
N ASP A 84 -15.56 8.99 -0.11
CA ASP A 84 -15.24 8.79 -1.54
C ASP A 84 -13.88 8.11 -1.76
N VAL A 85 -13.59 7.04 -0.99
CA VAL A 85 -12.34 6.29 -1.13
C VAL A 85 -12.28 5.69 -2.53
N THR A 86 -11.17 5.94 -3.21
CA THR A 86 -10.88 5.50 -4.56
C THR A 86 -9.65 4.60 -4.57
N LEU A 87 -9.77 3.48 -5.27
CA LEU A 87 -8.66 2.64 -5.68
C LEU A 87 -8.29 2.99 -7.13
N ALA A 88 -7.07 3.47 -7.33
CA ALA A 88 -6.49 3.66 -8.66
C ALA A 88 -5.63 2.45 -9.01
N MET A 89 -5.73 2.00 -10.26
CA MET A 89 -4.91 0.93 -10.80
C MET A 89 -4.17 1.42 -12.04
N ALA A 90 -2.86 1.24 -12.08
CA ALA A 90 -2.00 1.52 -13.22
C ALA A 90 -1.45 0.22 -13.81
N PHE A 91 -1.58 0.07 -15.12
CA PHE A 91 -1.26 -1.17 -15.83
C PHE A 91 -0.04 -1.02 -16.74
N THR A 92 0.80 -2.05 -16.78
CA THR A 92 1.85 -2.20 -17.79
C THR A 92 1.72 -3.53 -18.54
N GLY A 93 2.25 -3.55 -19.77
CA GLY A 93 2.17 -4.69 -20.68
C GLY A 93 1.20 -4.46 -21.85
N SER A 94 0.96 -5.51 -22.63
CA SER A 94 0.22 -5.43 -23.90
C SER A 94 -1.31 -5.45 -23.77
N GLY A 95 -1.85 -5.68 -22.58
CA GLY A 95 -3.28 -5.83 -22.36
C GLY A 95 -3.63 -7.01 -21.45
N GLY A 96 -4.71 -6.88 -20.69
CA GLY A 96 -5.13 -7.90 -19.74
C GLY A 96 -6.51 -7.65 -19.15
N THR A 97 -6.86 -8.44 -18.14
CA THR A 97 -8.06 -8.24 -17.32
C THR A 97 -7.70 -8.27 -15.85
N ILE A 98 -8.42 -7.48 -15.07
CA ILE A 98 -8.37 -7.51 -13.61
C ILE A 98 -9.79 -7.68 -13.07
N THR A 99 -9.93 -8.47 -12.01
CA THR A 99 -11.20 -8.59 -11.27
C THR A 99 -10.97 -8.26 -9.81
N LEU A 100 -11.90 -7.50 -9.23
CA LEU A 100 -11.93 -7.13 -7.82
C LEU A 100 -13.21 -7.69 -7.22
N THR A 101 -13.10 -8.70 -6.35
CA THR A 101 -14.26 -9.32 -5.69
C THR A 101 -14.22 -9.02 -4.20
N PRO A 102 -15.27 -8.44 -3.59
CA PRO A 102 -15.34 -8.28 -2.14
C PRO A 102 -15.05 -9.58 -1.41
N ALA A 103 -14.21 -9.49 -0.38
CA ALA A 103 -13.77 -10.62 0.43
C ALA A 103 -13.68 -10.19 1.92
N THR A 104 -13.35 -11.15 2.77
CA THR A 104 -13.01 -10.91 4.18
C THR A 104 -11.67 -11.57 4.49
N THR A 105 -10.99 -11.10 5.52
CA THR A 105 -9.72 -11.69 5.97
C THR A 105 -9.91 -12.66 7.14
N GLY A 106 -9.07 -13.69 7.19
CA GLY A 106 -8.94 -14.59 8.35
C GLY A 106 -7.70 -14.32 9.21
N ILE A 107 -6.87 -13.33 8.85
CA ILE A 107 -5.57 -13.07 9.49
C ILE A 107 -5.74 -12.35 10.83
N LEU A 108 -6.70 -11.43 10.89
CA LEU A 108 -7.03 -10.68 12.09
C LEU A 108 -8.55 -10.62 12.27
N SER A 109 -9.00 -10.21 13.45
CA SER A 109 -10.44 -10.04 13.72
C SER A 109 -10.95 -8.76 13.06
N ASP A 110 -11.37 -8.88 11.81
CA ASP A 110 -11.98 -7.81 11.01
C ASP A 110 -13.42 -8.21 10.61
N PRO A 111 -14.44 -7.50 11.10
CA PRO A 111 -15.82 -7.76 10.72
C PRO A 111 -16.28 -6.95 9.49
N SER A 112 -15.43 -6.09 8.91
CA SER A 112 -15.77 -5.28 7.75
C SER A 112 -16.13 -6.15 6.55
N THR A 113 -17.18 -5.75 5.83
CA THR A 113 -17.60 -6.38 4.59
C THR A 113 -17.67 -5.32 3.49
N PRO A 114 -16.72 -5.29 2.54
CA PRO A 114 -16.71 -4.28 1.51
C PRO A 114 -17.87 -4.43 0.52
N GLY A 115 -18.33 -3.30 -0.02
CA GLY A 115 -19.19 -3.28 -1.20
C GLY A 115 -18.39 -3.63 -2.47
N ALA A 116 -19.11 -3.95 -3.55
CA ALA A 116 -18.49 -4.17 -4.86
C ALA A 116 -17.86 -2.85 -5.39
N PRO A 117 -16.59 -2.85 -5.82
CA PRO A 117 -15.97 -1.67 -6.42
C PRO A 117 -16.71 -1.21 -7.68
N VAL A 118 -16.84 0.10 -7.87
CA VAL A 118 -17.51 0.69 -9.04
C VAL A 118 -16.52 1.49 -9.86
N SER A 119 -16.20 1.03 -11.07
CA SER A 119 -15.36 1.80 -12.01
C SER A 119 -16.09 3.06 -12.44
N TYR A 120 -15.40 4.21 -12.46
CA TYR A 120 -16.01 5.48 -12.86
C TYR A 120 -15.13 6.36 -13.76
N GLU A 121 -13.84 6.06 -13.91
CA GLU A 121 -12.92 6.83 -14.75
C GLU A 121 -11.76 5.96 -15.25
N SER A 122 -11.29 6.20 -16.47
CA SER A 122 -10.09 5.54 -17.01
C SER A 122 -9.38 6.39 -18.05
N SER A 123 -8.08 6.13 -18.24
CA SER A 123 -7.28 6.76 -19.30
C SER A 123 -7.58 6.20 -20.70
N GLY A 124 -8.34 5.09 -20.77
CA GLY A 124 -8.51 4.30 -21.98
C GLY A 124 -7.21 3.70 -22.48
N ALA A 125 -7.05 3.56 -23.80
CA ALA A 125 -5.82 3.02 -24.39
C ALA A 125 -4.63 4.00 -24.39
N LEU A 126 -4.81 5.20 -23.83
CA LEU A 126 -3.78 6.23 -23.78
C LEU A 126 -3.11 6.18 -22.41
N ALA A 127 -1.78 6.16 -22.42
CA ALA A 127 -1.00 6.38 -21.21
C ALA A 127 -1.09 7.87 -20.85
N LEU A 128 -1.89 8.18 -19.83
CA LEU A 128 -2.14 9.55 -19.37
C LEU A 128 -1.78 9.66 -17.89
N GLU A 129 -1.63 10.90 -17.43
CA GLU A 129 -1.50 11.18 -16.00
C GLU A 129 -2.87 10.95 -15.32
N ASN A 130 -2.87 10.39 -14.11
CA ASN A 130 -4.06 10.32 -13.27
C ASN A 130 -4.10 11.62 -12.44
N PRO A 131 -5.00 12.59 -12.71
CA PRO A 131 -4.89 13.95 -12.18
C PRO A 131 -4.81 14.10 -10.65
N PRO A 132 -5.48 13.26 -9.83
CA PRO A 132 -5.37 13.28 -8.37
C PRO A 132 -4.03 12.75 -7.80
N LEU A 133 -3.26 11.99 -8.60
CA LEU A 133 -2.02 11.36 -8.15
C LEU A 133 -0.82 12.07 -8.75
N ALA A 134 0.09 12.52 -7.88
CA ALA A 134 1.34 13.14 -8.32
C ALA A 134 2.22 12.12 -9.07
N LYS A 135 3.18 12.61 -9.86
CA LYS A 135 4.14 11.75 -10.56
C LYS A 135 5.03 11.01 -9.56
N HIS A 136 4.81 9.71 -9.39
CA HIS A 136 5.80 8.81 -8.80
C HIS A 136 5.81 7.48 -9.57
N GLY A 137 7.01 7.05 -9.99
CA GLY A 137 7.33 5.71 -10.49
C GLY A 137 6.69 5.26 -11.81
N ILE A 138 5.36 5.17 -11.85
CA ILE A 138 4.63 4.31 -12.79
C ILE A 138 3.71 5.12 -13.73
N TYR A 139 3.45 6.39 -13.42
CA TYR A 139 2.70 7.30 -14.31
C TYR A 139 3.64 8.12 -15.21
N PRO A 140 3.39 8.21 -16.53
CA PRO A 140 2.14 7.89 -17.23
C PRO A 140 2.03 6.43 -17.73
N SER A 141 0.88 5.79 -17.43
CA SER A 141 0.49 4.44 -17.85
C SER A 141 -1.00 4.39 -18.21
N VAL A 142 -1.49 3.24 -18.70
CA VAL A 142 -2.95 3.00 -18.74
C VAL A 142 -3.44 2.87 -17.29
N TRP A 143 -4.58 3.48 -16.96
CA TRP A 143 -5.12 3.43 -15.60
C TRP A 143 -6.65 3.43 -15.53
N GLU A 144 -7.17 2.93 -14.41
CA GLU A 144 -8.60 2.90 -14.06
C GLU A 144 -8.81 3.27 -12.59
N ASN A 145 -9.85 4.06 -12.30
CA ASN A 145 -10.28 4.44 -10.95
C ASN A 145 -11.57 3.69 -10.57
N TYR A 146 -11.60 3.18 -9.35
CA TYR A 146 -12.72 2.45 -8.76
C TYR A 146 -13.14 3.10 -7.44
N SER A 147 -14.42 3.45 -7.33
CA SER A 147 -15.02 3.91 -6.09
C SER A 147 -15.24 2.73 -5.14
N LEU A 148 -14.78 2.87 -3.91
CA LEU A 148 -14.94 1.92 -2.80
C LEU A 148 -15.96 2.41 -1.76
N GLY A 149 -16.52 3.61 -1.95
CA GLY A 149 -17.44 4.25 -1.03
C GLY A 149 -16.76 4.91 0.17
N ASP A 150 -17.57 5.16 1.21
CA ASP A 150 -17.10 5.81 2.43
C ASP A 150 -16.59 4.78 3.45
N PHE A 151 -15.47 5.10 4.09
CA PHE A 151 -14.96 4.34 5.23
C PHE A 151 -15.46 5.01 6.50
N THR A 152 -16.38 4.34 7.17
CA THR A 152 -17.14 4.89 8.31
C THR A 152 -17.12 3.98 9.53
N LEU A 153 -16.43 2.84 9.47
CA LEU A 153 -16.36 1.86 10.54
C LEU A 153 -15.07 2.03 11.36
N GLU A 154 -15.14 1.69 12.64
CA GLU A 154 -14.00 1.62 13.58
C GLU A 154 -13.86 0.20 14.14
N ASP A 155 -14.26 -0.78 13.35
CA ASP A 155 -14.47 -2.16 13.78
C ASP A 155 -13.24 -3.06 13.56
N SER A 156 -12.26 -2.55 12.82
CA SER A 156 -11.05 -3.24 12.41
C SER A 156 -9.84 -2.70 13.18
N PRO A 157 -8.92 -3.56 13.67
CA PRO A 157 -7.67 -3.11 14.24
C PRO A 157 -6.73 -2.61 13.12
N VAL A 158 -6.23 -1.38 13.24
CA VAL A 158 -5.38 -0.74 12.23
C VAL A 158 -3.98 -0.46 12.80
N GLY A 159 -2.98 -0.98 12.10
CA GLY A 159 -1.55 -0.79 12.35
C GLY A 159 -0.88 -0.01 11.22
N ASP A 160 0.43 0.19 11.35
CA ASP A 160 1.28 0.68 10.29
C ASP A 160 1.80 -0.53 9.50
N PHE A 161 1.22 -0.78 8.32
CA PHE A 161 1.57 -1.93 7.49
C PHE A 161 2.86 -1.72 6.70
N ALA A 162 3.61 -0.63 6.86
CA ALA A 162 4.93 -0.50 6.24
C ALA A 162 5.98 0.04 7.22
N ASP A 163 5.85 -0.30 8.51
CA ASP A 163 6.77 0.16 9.55
C ASP A 163 8.20 -0.40 9.33
N PRO A 164 9.19 0.44 8.97
CA PRO A 164 10.57 0.01 8.80
C PRO A 164 11.18 -0.52 10.12
N GLY A 165 10.66 -0.10 11.27
CA GLY A 165 11.08 -0.56 12.60
C GLY A 165 10.75 -2.04 12.85
N THR A 166 9.80 -2.60 12.11
CA THR A 166 9.47 -4.04 12.15
C THR A 166 10.24 -4.85 11.10
N GLY A 167 10.93 -4.18 10.17
CA GLY A 167 11.53 -4.80 8.99
C GLY A 167 10.51 -5.08 7.88
N TYR A 168 9.46 -4.26 7.78
CA TYR A 168 8.39 -4.40 6.79
C TYR A 168 7.72 -5.78 6.85
N VAL A 169 7.25 -6.15 8.03
CA VAL A 169 6.49 -7.37 8.25
C VAL A 169 5.08 -7.01 8.71
N PHE A 170 4.17 -7.99 8.66
CA PHE A 170 2.82 -7.83 9.14
C PHE A 170 2.80 -7.25 10.58
N PRO A 171 1.99 -6.21 10.87
CA PRO A 171 2.02 -5.52 12.15
C PRO A 171 1.67 -6.44 13.32
N THR A 172 2.39 -6.30 14.43
CA THR A 172 2.05 -6.95 15.71
C THR A 172 1.37 -6.01 16.70
N SER A 173 1.20 -4.74 16.34
CA SER A 173 0.55 -3.71 17.14
C SER A 173 -0.45 -2.95 16.29
N PHE A 174 -1.63 -2.73 16.84
CA PHE A 174 -2.74 -2.04 16.19
C PHE A 174 -3.20 -0.90 17.11
N PRO A 175 -2.48 0.23 17.12
CA PRO A 175 -2.77 1.35 18.03
C PRO A 175 -4.04 2.11 17.62
N ASN A 176 -4.54 1.91 16.40
CA ASN A 176 -5.71 2.58 15.87
C ASN A 176 -6.83 1.57 15.58
N SER A 177 -8.05 2.09 15.45
CA SER A 177 -9.19 1.39 14.86
C SER A 177 -9.50 1.97 13.49
N GLY A 178 -10.31 1.27 12.71
CA GLY A 178 -10.75 1.75 11.42
C GLY A 178 -11.56 0.73 10.66
N GLN A 179 -11.45 0.78 9.33
CA GLN A 179 -12.14 -0.09 8.41
C GLN A 179 -11.12 -0.72 7.46
N ILE A 180 -11.21 -2.05 7.28
CA ILE A 180 -10.41 -2.79 6.31
C ILE A 180 -11.35 -3.35 5.24
N ASN A 181 -11.21 -2.86 4.01
CA ASN A 181 -11.92 -3.41 2.87
C ASN A 181 -11.00 -4.38 2.12
N VAL A 182 -11.32 -5.67 2.16
CA VAL A 182 -10.55 -6.72 1.47
C VAL A 182 -11.17 -7.05 0.11
N TYR A 183 -10.34 -7.07 -0.93
CA TYR A 183 -10.74 -7.48 -2.27
C TYR A 183 -9.85 -8.62 -2.75
N LYS A 184 -10.47 -9.74 -3.13
CA LYS A 184 -9.79 -10.77 -3.89
C LYS A 184 -9.56 -10.25 -5.31
N VAL A 185 -8.28 -10.08 -5.64
CA VAL A 185 -7.80 -9.64 -6.94
C VAL A 185 -7.45 -10.87 -7.77
N ALA A 186 -7.81 -10.85 -9.05
CA ALA A 186 -7.24 -11.76 -10.04
C ALA A 186 -6.77 -10.98 -11.27
N VAL A 187 -5.52 -11.17 -11.67
CA VAL A 187 -4.86 -10.48 -12.78
C VAL A 187 -4.51 -11.47 -13.88
N THR A 188 -4.83 -11.14 -15.13
CA THR A 188 -4.39 -11.91 -16.30
C THR A 188 -3.93 -10.99 -17.41
N GLY A 189 -2.89 -11.38 -18.16
CA GLY A 189 -2.39 -10.66 -19.35
C GLY A 189 -1.51 -9.44 -19.07
N TRP A 190 -1.67 -8.76 -17.92
CA TRP A 190 -0.83 -7.63 -17.53
C TRP A 190 0.55 -8.08 -17.02
N GLU A 191 1.59 -7.30 -17.35
CA GLU A 191 2.97 -7.52 -16.87
C GLU A 191 3.13 -7.00 -15.44
N SER A 192 2.55 -5.84 -15.15
CA SER A 192 2.40 -5.34 -13.79
C SER A 192 1.10 -4.56 -13.60
N VAL A 193 0.66 -4.50 -12.34
CA VAL A 193 -0.43 -3.61 -11.90
C VAL A 193 0.05 -2.91 -10.64
N HIS A 194 0.04 -1.58 -10.64
CA HIS A 194 0.26 -0.76 -9.45
C HIS A 194 -1.07 -0.30 -8.89
N PHE A 195 -1.19 -0.29 -7.56
CA PHE A 195 -2.38 0.10 -6.84
C PHE A 195 -2.06 1.28 -5.95
N ASP A 196 -2.85 2.34 -6.07
CA ASP A 196 -2.84 3.48 -5.16
C ASP A 196 -4.25 3.65 -4.56
N ALA A 197 -4.32 4.21 -3.36
CA ALA A 197 -5.59 4.60 -2.76
C ALA A 197 -5.58 6.09 -2.44
N PHE A 198 -6.67 6.77 -2.77
CA PHE A 198 -6.85 8.16 -2.41
C PHE A 198 -8.31 8.48 -2.08
N ALA A 199 -8.53 9.57 -1.36
CA ALA A 199 -9.84 10.11 -1.03
C ALA A 199 -9.74 11.64 -0.98
N PRO A 200 -10.75 12.40 -1.40
CA PRO A 200 -10.74 13.85 -1.20
C PRO A 200 -10.68 14.17 0.30
N LEU A 201 -9.86 15.16 0.70
CA LEU A 201 -10.07 15.81 2.00
C LEU A 201 -11.46 16.46 1.94
N SER A 202 -12.34 16.10 2.87
CA SER A 202 -13.74 16.50 2.85
C SER A 202 -13.96 18.00 2.55
N TYR A 203 -15.02 18.29 1.79
CA TYR A 203 -15.45 19.61 1.34
C TYR A 203 -15.53 20.63 2.49
N GLY A 204 -14.64 21.63 2.50
CA GLY A 204 -14.68 22.76 3.44
C GLY A 204 -13.33 23.11 4.06
N ALA A 205 -12.39 22.17 4.11
CA ALA A 205 -10.99 22.51 4.40
C ALA A 205 -10.36 23.06 3.13
N VAL A 206 -10.13 24.37 3.06
CA VAL A 206 -9.09 24.90 2.19
C VAL A 206 -7.78 24.45 2.84
N PRO A 207 -7.06 23.48 2.27
CA PRO A 207 -5.71 23.16 2.72
C PRO A 207 -4.89 24.44 2.65
N ALA A 208 -3.90 24.61 3.52
CA ALA A 208 -2.95 25.72 3.40
C ALA A 208 -2.30 25.78 1.99
N ASP A 209 -2.39 24.67 1.25
CA ASP A 209 -1.79 24.44 -0.06
C ASP A 209 -2.78 24.57 -1.26
N GLY A 210 -4.04 25.00 -1.04
CA GLY A 210 -5.00 25.35 -2.11
C GLY A 210 -6.07 24.29 -2.43
N PRO A 211 -7.06 24.63 -3.28
CA PRO A 211 -8.21 23.76 -3.57
C PRO A 211 -7.78 22.45 -4.25
N GLY A 212 -8.04 21.30 -3.59
CA GLY A 212 -7.80 19.96 -4.16
C GLY A 212 -6.88 19.04 -3.35
N ALA A 213 -6.82 19.13 -2.02
CA ALA A 213 -6.04 18.15 -1.26
C ALA A 213 -6.78 16.81 -1.13
N TYR A 214 -6.01 15.73 -1.24
CA TYR A 214 -6.47 14.36 -1.09
C TYR A 214 -5.78 13.72 0.13
N HIS A 215 -6.49 12.87 0.86
CA HIS A 215 -5.87 11.79 1.61
C HIS A 215 -5.34 10.78 0.59
N ILE A 216 -4.02 10.70 0.43
CA ILE A 216 -3.38 9.72 -0.44
C ILE A 216 -2.68 8.72 0.48
N ALA A 217 -2.77 7.42 0.14
CA ALA A 217 -1.90 6.43 0.75
C ALA A 217 -0.45 6.91 0.60
N PRO A 218 0.34 6.98 1.69
CA PRO A 218 1.75 7.34 1.53
C PRO A 218 2.41 6.37 0.56
N TYR A 219 3.38 6.83 -0.23
CA TYR A 219 4.05 5.96 -1.22
C TYR A 219 4.64 4.69 -0.60
N SER A 220 5.07 4.79 0.66
CA SER A 220 5.52 3.64 1.45
C SER A 220 4.45 2.61 1.79
N HIS A 221 3.22 2.85 1.39
CA HIS A 221 2.04 2.05 1.70
C HIS A 221 1.24 1.75 0.42
N ASP A 222 1.92 1.76 -0.73
CA ASP A 222 1.34 1.36 -2.00
C ASP A 222 1.36 -0.17 -2.14
N ALA A 223 0.62 -0.68 -3.13
CA ALA A 223 0.59 -2.10 -3.45
C ALA A 223 0.83 -2.36 -4.94
N GLY A 224 1.38 -3.52 -5.28
CA GLY A 224 1.75 -3.86 -6.65
C GLY A 224 1.72 -5.35 -6.95
N TYR A 225 1.47 -5.67 -8.22
CA TYR A 225 1.62 -7.00 -8.80
C TYR A 225 2.66 -6.94 -9.91
N ASN A 226 3.62 -7.87 -9.91
CA ASN A 226 4.61 -8.02 -10.96
C ASN A 226 4.70 -9.49 -11.40
N VAL A 227 4.57 -9.73 -12.71
CA VAL A 227 4.89 -11.04 -13.28
C VAL A 227 6.38 -11.31 -13.08
N VAL A 228 6.72 -12.41 -12.42
CA VAL A 228 8.10 -12.91 -12.44
C VAL A 228 8.32 -13.58 -13.79
N PRO A 229 9.24 -13.10 -14.65
CA PRO A 229 9.54 -13.76 -15.89
C PRO A 229 9.90 -15.22 -15.62
N GLU A 230 9.34 -16.14 -16.41
CA GLU A 230 9.66 -17.56 -16.27
C GLU A 230 11.18 -17.73 -16.19
N PRO A 231 11.70 -18.41 -15.16
CA PRO A 231 13.14 -18.58 -15.03
C PRO A 231 13.72 -19.16 -16.33
N GLY A 232 14.76 -18.51 -16.86
CA GLY A 232 15.49 -19.00 -18.04
C GLY A 232 16.01 -20.43 -17.87
N THR A 233 15.91 -21.02 -16.68
CA THR A 233 16.13 -22.44 -16.40
C THR A 233 15.22 -23.36 -17.21
N TYR A 234 14.01 -22.97 -17.62
CA TYR A 234 13.21 -23.81 -18.53
C TYR A 234 13.79 -23.84 -19.94
N ILE A 235 14.29 -22.71 -20.43
CA ILE A 235 15.02 -22.64 -21.70
C ILE A 235 16.34 -23.39 -21.58
N LEU A 236 17.05 -23.26 -20.47
CA LEU A 236 18.31 -23.97 -20.21
C LEU A 236 18.08 -25.48 -20.09
N LEU A 237 17.02 -25.92 -19.40
CA LEU A 237 16.62 -27.30 -19.29
C LEU A 237 16.22 -27.86 -20.65
N GLY A 238 15.38 -27.13 -21.39
CA GLY A 238 14.94 -27.50 -22.74
C GLY A 238 16.10 -27.61 -23.72
N SER A 239 16.98 -26.60 -23.76
CA SER A 239 18.18 -26.60 -24.60
C SER A 239 19.20 -27.69 -24.18
N GLY A 240 19.34 -27.93 -22.87
CA GLY A 240 20.16 -29.02 -22.34
C GLY A 240 19.65 -30.41 -22.75
N LEU A 241 18.34 -30.66 -22.64
CA LEU A 241 17.71 -31.91 -23.07
C LEU A 241 17.82 -32.12 -24.58
N LEU A 242 17.64 -31.06 -25.39
CA LEU A 242 17.87 -31.10 -26.83
C LEU A 242 19.34 -31.44 -27.15
N GLY A 243 20.29 -30.81 -26.45
CA GLY A 243 21.71 -31.10 -26.58
C GLY A 243 22.04 -32.58 -26.30
N LEU A 244 21.50 -33.14 -25.21
CA LEU A 244 21.66 -34.56 -24.85
C LEU A 244 21.04 -35.50 -25.91
N PHE A 245 19.88 -35.14 -26.47
CA PHE A 245 19.24 -35.91 -27.54
C PHE A 245 20.12 -35.99 -28.79
N PHE A 246 20.70 -34.88 -29.23
CA PHE A 246 21.61 -34.85 -30.37
C PHE A 246 22.92 -35.60 -30.09
N LEU A 247 23.47 -35.48 -28.88
CA LEU A 247 24.65 -36.23 -28.45
C LEU A 247 24.39 -37.74 -28.53
N ARG A 248 23.24 -38.21 -28.02
CA ARG A 248 22.83 -39.63 -28.07
C ARG A 248 22.71 -40.14 -29.50
N LYS A 249 22.16 -39.33 -30.43
CA LYS A 249 22.06 -39.71 -31.85
C LYS A 249 23.43 -39.84 -32.51
N LYS A 250 24.40 -38.99 -32.14
CA LYS A 250 25.77 -39.06 -32.65
C LYS A 250 26.48 -40.33 -32.16
N LEU A 251 26.34 -40.67 -30.88
CA LEU A 251 26.95 -41.85 -30.27
C LEU A 251 26.41 -43.18 -30.81
N LYS A 252 25.15 -43.23 -31.28
CA LYS A 252 24.59 -44.44 -31.93
C LYS A 252 25.07 -44.68 -33.37
N LYS A 253 25.71 -43.69 -34.00
CA LYS A 253 26.19 -43.76 -35.39
C LYS A 253 27.70 -44.03 -35.49
N ALA A 254 28.42 -43.98 -34.36
CA ALA A 254 29.82 -44.35 -34.23
C ALA A 254 29.92 -45.79 -33.71
#